data_AF-A0A7L3AE95-F1
#
_entry.id   AF-A0A7L3AE95-F1
#
_cell.length_a   1.000
_cell.length_b   1.000
_cell.length_c   1.000
_cell.angle_alpha   90.00
_cell.angle_beta   90.00
_cell.angle_gamma   90.00
#
_symmetry.space_group_name_H-M   'P 1'
#
loop_
_entity.id
_entity.type
_entity.pdbx_description
1 polymer ?
#
loop_
_entity_poly.entity_id
_entity_poly.type
_entity_poly.pdbx_seq_one_letter_code
_entity_poly.pdbx_strand_id
1 'polypeptide(L)' 'RRMETLEFHGALAAVQHFWLRSFCDVYLETAKPSLLTPSAAAATRRTLLSCAELGLRLLGPFAPFLGEEL' A
#
# COMPACT_ATOMS: atom_id res chain seq x y z
N ARG A 1 -10.51 -23.52 14.31
CA ARG A 1 -9.51 -24.21 13.47
C ARG A 1 -9.81 -24.24 11.95
N ARG A 2 -10.98 -23.79 11.45
CA ARG A 2 -11.20 -23.56 9.99
C ARG A 2 -11.37 -22.08 9.59
N MET A 3 -11.58 -21.19 10.56
CA MET A 3 -11.70 -19.75 10.31
C MET A 3 -10.34 -19.08 10.09
N GLU A 4 -9.27 -19.61 10.66
CA GLU A 4 -7.95 -18.96 10.61
C GLU A 4 -7.35 -18.93 9.19
N THR A 5 -7.57 -19.98 8.39
CA THR A 5 -7.05 -20.06 7.01
C THR A 5 -7.90 -19.28 6.01
N LEU A 6 -9.24 -19.28 6.15
CA LEU A 6 -10.14 -18.50 5.28
C LEU A 6 -9.99 -16.98 5.52
N GLU A 7 -9.88 -16.57 6.77
CA GLU A 7 -9.59 -15.16 7.15
C GLU A 7 -8.21 -14.74 6.64
N PHE A 8 -7.20 -15.62 6.70
CA PHE A 8 -5.86 -15.34 6.19
C PHE A 8 -5.82 -15.13 4.67
N HIS A 9 -6.49 -16.00 3.90
CA HIS A 9 -6.60 -15.81 2.45
C HIS A 9 -7.40 -14.55 2.08
N GLY A 10 -8.47 -14.25 2.83
CA GLY A 10 -9.25 -13.02 2.65
C GLY A 10 -8.45 -11.76 2.96
N ALA A 11 -7.68 -11.77 4.05
CA ALA A 11 -6.80 -10.66 4.44
C ALA A 11 -5.69 -10.43 3.42
N LEU A 12 -5.03 -11.48 2.93
CA LEU A 12 -4.03 -11.38 1.88
C LEU A 12 -4.62 -10.81 0.58
N ALA A 13 -5.78 -11.30 0.17
CA ALA A 13 -6.48 -10.81 -1.02
C ALA A 13 -6.87 -9.33 -0.87
N ALA A 14 -7.32 -8.91 0.31
CA ALA A 14 -7.65 -7.51 0.59
C ALA A 14 -6.40 -6.61 0.56
N VAL A 15 -5.28 -7.05 1.12
CA VAL A 15 -4.01 -6.32 1.08
C VAL A 15 -3.47 -6.22 -0.35
N GLN A 16 -3.49 -7.30 -1.12
CA GLN A 16 -3.12 -7.28 -2.54
C GLN A 16 -4.02 -6.35 -3.36
N HIS A 17 -5.33 -6.39 -3.10
CA HIS A 17 -6.29 -5.50 -3.74
C HIS A 17 -6.03 -4.04 -3.40
N PHE A 18 -5.76 -3.73 -2.13
CA PHE A 18 -5.38 -2.38 -1.70
C PHE A 18 -4.17 -1.88 -2.49
N TRP A 19 -3.10 -2.67 -2.56
CA TRP A 19 -1.88 -2.26 -3.25
C TRP A 19 -2.09 -2.03 -4.74
N LEU A 20 -2.63 -3.02 -5.45
CA LEU A 20 -2.74 -2.96 -6.91
C LEU A 20 -3.84 -2.01 -7.35
N ARG A 21 -5.05 -2.15 -6.79
CA ARG A 21 -6.26 -1.52 -7.33
C ARG A 21 -6.59 -0.19 -6.70
N SER A 22 -6.20 0.04 -5.44
CA SER A 22 -6.53 1.28 -4.74
C SER A 22 -5.32 2.22 -4.70
N PHE A 23 -4.18 1.76 -4.20
CA PHE A 23 -2.99 2.59 -4.03
C PHE A 23 -2.32 2.88 -5.37
N CYS A 24 -1.95 1.86 -6.14
CA CYS A 24 -1.25 2.06 -7.42
C CYS A 24 -2.18 2.61 -8.52
N ASP A 25 -3.27 1.91 -8.85
CA ASP A 25 -4.14 2.29 -9.98
C ASP A 25 -4.87 3.63 -9.79
N VAL A 26 -5.22 4.01 -8.55
CA VAL A 26 -6.05 5.20 -8.28
C VAL A 26 -5.26 6.27 -7.56
N TYR A 27 -4.74 5.98 -6.37
CA TYR A 27 -4.17 7.02 -5.51
C TYR A 27 -2.86 7.59 -6.08
N LEU A 28 -1.98 6.72 -6.62
CA LEU A 28 -0.72 7.14 -7.21
C LEU A 28 -0.94 7.88 -8.53
N GLU A 29 -1.87 7.41 -9.36
CA GLU A 29 -2.28 8.08 -10.60
C GLU A 29 -2.88 9.46 -10.36
N THR A 30 -3.78 9.58 -9.38
CA THR A 30 -4.41 10.87 -9.01
C THR A 30 -3.44 11.82 -8.30
N ALA A 31 -2.39 11.30 -7.65
CA ALA A 31 -1.36 12.12 -7.02
C ALA A 31 -0.32 12.70 -8.01
N LYS A 32 -0.23 12.18 -9.25
CA LYS A 32 0.74 12.66 -10.27
C LYS A 32 0.73 14.18 -10.48
N PRO A 33 -0.42 14.87 -10.65
CA PRO A 33 -0.44 16.32 -10.83
C PRO A 33 0.05 17.08 -9.57
N SER A 34 -0.27 16.57 -8.38
CA SER A 34 0.16 17.16 -7.10
C SER A 34 1.66 16.98 -6.86
N LEU A 35 2.26 15.90 -7.38
CA LEU A 35 3.71 15.69 -7.36
C LEU A 35 4.48 16.63 -8.31
N LEU A 36 3.85 17.07 -9.40
CA LEU A 36 4.41 18.04 -10.35
C LEU A 36 4.28 19.49 -9.86
N THR A 37 3.44 19.73 -8.86
CA THR A 37 3.20 21.07 -8.29
C THR A 37 4.15 21.32 -7.11
N PRO A 38 5.11 22.26 -7.19
CA PRO A 38 6.17 22.40 -6.17
C PRO A 38 5.65 22.65 -4.75
N SER A 39 4.56 23.41 -4.60
CA SER A 39 3.95 23.74 -3.31
C SER A 39 3.23 22.54 -2.65
N ALA A 40 2.72 21.60 -3.46
CA ALA A 40 1.98 20.43 -2.99
C ALA A 40 2.83 19.14 -2.98
N ALA A 41 3.95 19.13 -3.71
CA ALA A 41 4.77 17.95 -3.93
C ALA A 41 5.33 17.36 -2.63
N ALA A 42 5.79 18.20 -1.70
CA ALA A 42 6.35 17.73 -0.44
C ALA A 42 5.30 17.03 0.45
N ALA A 43 4.12 17.64 0.60
CA ALA A 43 3.02 17.08 1.39
C ALA A 43 2.46 15.79 0.74
N THR A 44 2.30 15.80 -0.58
CA THR A 44 1.84 14.64 -1.36
C THR A 44 2.81 13.46 -1.20
N ARG A 45 4.12 13.72 -1.36
CA ARG A 45 5.16 12.69 -1.25
C ARG A 45 5.22 12.09 0.17
N ARG A 46 5.03 12.92 1.20
CA ARG A 46 4.99 12.47 2.61
C ARG A 46 3.79 11.57 2.89
N THR A 47 2.63 11.94 2.35
CA THR A 47 1.39 11.15 2.46
C THR A 47 1.52 9.82 1.74
N LEU A 48 2.03 9.82 0.51
CA LEU A 48 2.28 8.59 -0.26
C LEU A 48 3.26 7.66 0.46
N LEU A 49 4.32 8.21 1.05
CA LEU A 49 5.30 7.42 1.82
C LEU A 49 4.65 6.78 3.05
N SER A 50 3.89 7.54 3.85
CA SER A 50 3.20 6.98 5.01
C SER A 50 2.17 5.90 4.64
N CYS A 51 1.43 6.09 3.54
CA CYS A 51 0.52 5.06 3.04
C CYS A 51 1.26 3.80 2.58
N ALA A 52 2.39 3.96 1.88
CA ALA A 52 3.22 2.84 1.45
C ALA A 52 3.82 2.08 2.64
N GLU A 53 4.38 2.77 3.63
CA GLU A 53 4.93 2.16 4.86
C GLU A 53 3.88 1.35 5.62
N LEU A 54 2.66 1.89 5.75
CA LEU A 54 1.53 1.19 6.39
C LEU A 54 1.11 -0.04 5.56
N GLY A 55 1.02 0.10 4.24
CA GLY A 55 0.74 -1.02 3.35
C GLY A 55 1.80 -2.12 3.41
N LEU A 56 3.08 -1.75 3.60
CA LEU A 56 4.21 -2.68 3.68
C LEU A 56 4.21 -3.41 5.02
N ARG A 57 3.89 -2.72 6.11
CA ARG A 57 3.65 -3.35 7.43
C ARG A 57 2.47 -4.33 7.40
N LEU A 58 1.42 -4.02 6.64
CA LEU A 58 0.30 -4.95 6.43
C LEU A 58 0.69 -6.17 5.60
N LEU A 59 1.68 -6.05 4.70
CA LEU A 59 2.28 -7.15 3.94
C LEU A 59 3.27 -7.99 4.75
N GLY A 60 3.95 -7.41 5.75
CA GLY A 60 4.96 -8.08 6.58
C GLY A 60 4.61 -9.47 7.11
N PRO A 61 3.39 -9.72 7.65
CA PRO A 61 3.00 -11.05 8.11
C PRO A 61 2.75 -12.08 6.99
N PHE A 62 2.61 -11.63 5.73
CA PHE A 62 2.33 -12.50 4.57
C PHE A 62 3.53 -12.68 3.64
N ALA A 63 4.38 -11.66 3.53
CA ALA A 63 5.56 -11.62 2.66
C ALA A 63 6.73 -10.98 3.42
N PRO A 64 7.31 -11.68 4.42
CA PRO A 64 8.33 -11.13 5.30
C PRO A 64 9.60 -10.68 4.55
N PHE A 65 9.90 -11.30 3.41
CA PHE A 65 11.07 -10.94 2.59
C PHE A 65 10.86 -9.70 1.70
N LEU A 66 9.61 -9.27 1.47
CA LEU A 66 9.34 -8.12 0.59
C LEU A 66 9.55 -6.77 1.30
N GLY A 67 9.45 -6.75 2.63
CA GLY A 67 9.64 -5.55 3.44
C GLY A 67 11.10 -5.24 3.79
N GLU A 68 12.03 -6.16 3.54
CA GLU A 68 13.47 -5.94 3.78
C GLU A 68 14.21 -5.42 2.53
N GLU A 69 13.63 -5.52 1.33
CA GLU A 69 14.25 -5.05 0.08
C GLU A 69 13.71 -3.71 -0.48
N LEU A 70 12.57 -3.21 0.02
CA LEU A 70 11.89 -1.99 -0.46
C LEU A 70 12.19 -0.76 0.41
#